data_AF-A0A3C0FX07-F1
#
_entry.id   AF-A0A3C0FX07-F1
#
_cell.length_a   1.000
_cell.length_b   1.000
_cell.length_c   1.000
_cell.angle_alpha   90.00
_cell.angle_beta   90.00
_cell.angle_gamma   90.00
#
_symmetry.space_group_name_H-M   'P 1'
#
loop_
_entity.id
_entity.type
_entity.pdbx_description
1 polymer ?
#
loop_
_entity_poly.entity_id
_entity_poly.type
_entity_poly.pdbx_seq_one_letter_code
_entity_poly.pdbx_strand_id
1 'polypeptide(L)'
;MPLSRPAEREHIHTRTVTCQGFRRKDGLWDIEGHITDVKTYGFSNHDRGEIPAGEPVHGMWIRVTIGDDLVIREVEAVTDYAPFSACDAIASNYEKLVGLKLGPGLRKQIR
;
A
#
# COMPACT_ATOMS: atom_id res chain seq x y z
N MET A 1 -12.41 9.30 -20.32
CA MET A 1 -12.87 9.19 -18.92
C MET A 1 -14.37 9.46 -18.89
N PRO A 2 -15.21 8.62 -18.27
CA PRO A 2 -16.68 8.74 -18.34
C PRO A 2 -17.28 9.71 -17.31
N LEU A 3 -16.55 10.74 -16.85
CA LEU A 3 -17.07 11.73 -15.88
C LEU A 3 -17.42 13.05 -16.57
N SER A 4 -18.18 13.88 -15.86
CA SER A 4 -18.48 15.25 -16.29
C SER A 4 -17.22 16.11 -16.41
N ARG A 5 -17.36 17.24 -17.13
CA ARG A 5 -16.26 18.19 -17.31
C ARG A 5 -15.87 18.80 -15.95
N PRO A 6 -14.58 18.76 -15.56
CA PRO A 6 -14.14 19.34 -14.29
C PRO A 6 -14.04 20.86 -14.38
N ALA A 7 -14.00 21.51 -13.20
CA ALA A 7 -13.51 22.87 -13.07
C ALA A 7 -12.01 22.95 -13.40
N GLU A 8 -11.51 24.18 -13.61
CA GLU A 8 -10.08 24.45 -13.78
C GLU A 8 -9.29 23.98 -12.56
N ARG A 9 -8.17 23.29 -12.82
CA ARG A 9 -7.34 22.66 -11.80
C ARG A 9 -5.96 22.31 -12.34
N GLU A 10 -5.01 22.19 -11.43
CA GLU A 10 -3.66 21.69 -11.70
C GLU A 10 -3.51 20.24 -11.20
N HIS A 11 -2.75 19.43 -11.92
CA HIS A 11 -2.39 18.09 -11.46
C HIS A 11 -1.17 18.18 -10.53
N ILE A 12 -1.38 17.85 -9.25
CA ILE A 12 -0.36 17.98 -8.20
C ILE A 12 0.18 16.65 -7.68
N HIS A 13 -0.58 15.55 -7.82
CA HIS A 13 -0.30 14.27 -7.19
C HIS A 13 -1.04 13.12 -7.87
N THR A 14 -0.34 12.00 -8.10
CA THR A 14 -0.92 10.72 -8.51
C THR A 14 -0.64 9.68 -7.44
N ARG A 15 -1.71 9.04 -6.95
CA ARG A 15 -1.61 7.78 -6.19
C ARG A 15 -2.07 6.64 -7.07
N THR A 16 -1.25 5.63 -7.25
CA THR A 16 -1.62 4.39 -7.94
C THR A 16 -1.65 3.26 -6.92
N VAL A 17 -2.78 2.55 -6.84
CA VAL A 17 -2.93 1.35 -6.01
C VAL A 17 -3.34 0.21 -6.92
N THR A 18 -2.57 -0.86 -6.92
CA THR A 18 -2.90 -2.11 -7.63
C THR A 18 -3.04 -3.23 -6.63
N CYS A 19 -4.09 -4.02 -6.75
CA CYS A 19 -4.26 -5.26 -6.01
C CYS A 19 -4.43 -6.40 -7.02
N GLN A 20 -3.60 -7.42 -6.93
CA GLN A 20 -3.65 -8.60 -7.80
C GLN A 20 -3.93 -9.83 -6.95
N GLY A 21 -4.88 -10.64 -7.39
CA GLY A 21 -5.28 -11.86 -6.69
C GLY A 21 -4.77 -13.10 -7.43
N PHE A 22 -4.13 -14.00 -6.69
CA PHE A 22 -3.56 -15.23 -7.21
C PHE A 22 -4.09 -16.42 -6.41
N ARG A 23 -4.57 -17.45 -7.11
CA ARG A 23 -4.92 -18.72 -6.46
C ARG A 23 -3.67 -19.60 -6.36
N ARG A 24 -3.28 -19.98 -5.15
CA ARG A 24 -2.16 -20.89 -4.89
C ARG A 24 -2.57 -22.33 -5.14
N LYS A 25 -1.58 -23.18 -5.43
CA LYS A 25 -1.78 -24.63 -5.66
C LYS A 25 -2.19 -25.40 -4.40
N ASP A 26 -1.88 -24.85 -3.22
CA ASP A 26 -2.25 -25.40 -1.92
C ASP A 26 -3.68 -25.04 -1.48
N GLY A 27 -4.44 -24.34 -2.33
CA GLY A 27 -5.81 -23.93 -2.06
C GLY A 27 -5.94 -22.58 -1.33
N LEU A 28 -4.84 -21.90 -1.01
CA LEU A 28 -4.86 -20.54 -0.49
C LEU A 28 -4.92 -19.50 -1.62
N TRP A 29 -5.02 -18.23 -1.24
CA TRP A 29 -4.99 -17.08 -2.14
C TRP A 29 -3.94 -16.09 -1.68
N ASP A 30 -3.17 -15.55 -2.62
CA ASP A 30 -2.33 -14.37 -2.37
C ASP A 30 -2.99 -13.14 -2.96
N ILE A 31 -3.07 -12.08 -2.16
CA ILE A 31 -3.41 -10.74 -2.61
C ILE A 31 -2.16 -9.87 -2.53
N GLU A 32 -1.64 -9.46 -3.67
CA GLU A 32 -0.50 -8.55 -3.77
C GLU A 32 -0.98 -7.12 -3.98
N GLY A 33 -0.76 -6.28 -2.98
CA GLY A 33 -1.01 -4.85 -3.03
C GLY A 33 0.29 -4.08 -3.30
N HIS A 34 0.23 -3.12 -4.20
CA HIS A 34 1.30 -2.15 -4.43
C HIS A 34 0.72 -0.75 -4.47
N ILE A 35 1.33 0.17 -3.72
CA ILE A 35 0.97 1.58 -3.70
C ILE A 35 2.18 2.43 -4.11
N THR A 36 1.95 3.36 -5.02
CA THR A 36 2.88 4.44 -5.33
C THR A 36 2.20 5.79 -5.21
N ASP A 37 2.96 6.77 -4.73
CA ASP A 37 2.56 8.16 -4.59
C ASP A 37 3.57 9.06 -5.27
N VAL A 38 3.20 9.75 -6.33
CA VAL A 38 4.11 10.61 -7.11
C VAL A 38 3.55 12.02 -7.19
N LYS A 39 4.37 13.02 -6.86
CA LYS A 39 4.03 14.44 -7.02
C LYS A 39 4.60 15.00 -8.31
N THR A 40 3.92 15.99 -8.87
CA THR A 40 4.37 16.71 -10.08
C THR A 40 5.37 17.83 -9.79
N TYR A 41 5.68 18.07 -8.52
CA TYR A 41 6.63 19.07 -8.06
C TYR A 41 7.59 18.45 -7.04
N GLY A 42 8.81 18.99 -6.99
CA GLY A 42 9.79 18.65 -5.97
C GLY A 42 9.52 19.38 -4.65
N PHE A 43 9.91 18.79 -3.53
CA PHE A 43 9.77 19.41 -2.21
C PHE A 43 10.84 18.94 -1.22
N SER A 44 11.19 19.81 -0.28
CA SER A 44 12.08 19.46 0.82
C SER A 44 11.40 18.48 1.77
N ASN A 45 12.16 17.47 2.17
CA ASN A 45 11.80 16.46 3.14
C ASN A 45 12.93 16.35 4.18
N HIS A 46 12.57 16.33 5.46
CA HIS A 46 13.55 16.29 6.54
C HIS A 46 14.46 15.05 6.51
N ASP A 47 13.91 13.90 6.16
CA ASP A 47 14.62 12.61 6.22
C ASP A 47 15.29 12.24 4.89
N ARG A 48 14.71 12.68 3.76
CA ARG A 48 15.21 12.41 2.40
C ARG A 48 15.92 13.58 1.71
N GLY A 49 16.01 14.74 2.36
CA GLY A 49 16.57 15.95 1.76
C GLY A 49 15.59 16.59 0.78
N GLU A 50 15.75 16.34 -0.52
CA GLU A 50 14.79 16.79 -1.54
C GLU A 50 14.19 15.57 -2.22
N ILE A 51 12.86 15.55 -2.35
CA ILE A 51 12.17 14.56 -3.19
C ILE A 51 11.82 15.28 -4.50
N PRO A 52 12.45 14.92 -5.63
CA PRO A 52 12.19 15.57 -6.91
C PRO A 52 10.82 15.21 -7.48
N ALA A 53 10.33 16.05 -8.40
CA ALA A 53 9.12 15.77 -9.16
C ALA A 53 9.25 14.44 -9.91
N GLY A 54 8.20 13.62 -9.87
CA GLY A 54 8.20 12.30 -10.53
C GLY A 54 8.77 11.16 -9.68
N GLU A 55 9.48 11.42 -8.58
CA GLU A 55 9.96 10.37 -7.69
C GLU A 55 8.87 9.93 -6.70
N PRO A 56 8.73 8.62 -6.41
CA PRO A 56 7.78 8.17 -5.42
C PRO A 56 8.08 8.73 -4.02
N VAL A 57 7.07 9.38 -3.46
CA VAL A 57 6.98 9.71 -2.03
C VAL A 57 6.81 8.42 -1.25
N HIS A 58 5.87 7.57 -1.69
CA HIS A 58 5.69 6.21 -1.19
C HIS A 58 5.81 5.20 -2.33
N GLY A 59 6.39 4.05 -2.03
CA GLY A 59 6.42 2.85 -2.86
C GLY A 59 6.41 1.67 -1.91
N MET A 60 5.25 1.05 -1.71
CA MET A 60 5.08 0.01 -0.70
C MET A 60 4.38 -1.20 -1.29
N TRP A 61 4.87 -2.37 -0.93
CA TRP A 61 4.34 -3.68 -1.29
C TRP A 61 3.77 -4.37 -0.07
N ILE A 62 2.71 -5.13 -0.29
CA ILE A 62 2.20 -6.11 0.66
C ILE A 62 1.72 -7.34 -0.07
N ARG A 63 2.07 -8.53 0.42
CA ARG A 63 1.42 -9.79 0.06
C ARG A 63 0.66 -10.30 1.27
N VAL A 64 -0.62 -10.60 1.10
CA VAL A 64 -1.46 -11.21 2.13
C VAL A 64 -1.96 -12.56 1.62
N THR A 65 -1.58 -13.63 2.31
CA THR A 65 -2.11 -14.97 2.03
C THR A 65 -3.36 -15.22 2.87
N ILE A 66 -4.45 -15.64 2.23
CA ILE A 66 -5.74 -15.91 2.88
C ILE A 66 -6.30 -17.28 2.47
N GLY A 67 -7.07 -17.88 3.38
CA GLY A 67 -7.93 -19.02 3.06
C GLY A 67 -9.30 -18.60 2.53
N ASP A 68 -10.10 -19.57 2.06
CA ASP A 68 -11.50 -19.35 1.67
C ASP A 68 -12.39 -18.85 2.84
N ASP A 69 -11.95 -19.06 4.08
CA ASP A 69 -12.56 -18.52 5.29
C ASP A 69 -12.25 -17.04 5.54
N LEU A 70 -11.49 -16.42 4.64
CA LEU A 70 -10.98 -15.05 4.69
C LEU A 70 -10.02 -14.78 5.86
N VAL A 71 -9.47 -15.83 6.49
CA VAL A 71 -8.49 -15.68 7.56
C VAL A 71 -7.10 -15.52 6.96
N ILE A 72 -6.38 -14.49 7.42
CA ILE A 72 -5.01 -14.20 7.04
C ILE A 72 -4.08 -15.27 7.61
N ARG A 73 -3.30 -15.90 6.74
CA ARG A 73 -2.36 -16.98 7.07
C ARG A 73 -0.93 -16.48 7.11
N GLU A 74 -0.55 -15.64 6.15
CA GLU A 74 0.79 -15.09 6.01
C GLU A 74 0.68 -13.64 5.54
N VAL A 75 1.62 -12.80 5.95
CA VAL A 75 1.76 -11.42 5.46
C VAL A 75 3.23 -11.09 5.27
N GLU A 76 3.53 -10.46 4.15
CA GLU A 76 4.84 -9.89 3.85
C GLU A 76 4.64 -8.44 3.40
N ALA A 77 5.46 -7.51 3.89
CA ALA A 77 5.39 -6.11 3.50
C ALA A 77 6.80 -5.52 3.34
N VAL A 78 6.98 -4.72 2.29
CA VAL A 78 8.25 -4.05 1.99
C VAL A 78 7.97 -2.61 1.57
N THR A 79 8.84 -1.69 1.96
CA THR A 79 8.80 -0.30 1.52
C THR A 79 10.03 -0.01 0.68
N ASP A 80 9.83 0.24 -0.62
CA ASP A 80 10.90 0.63 -1.55
C ASP A 80 11.17 2.14 -1.49
N TYR A 81 10.11 2.93 -1.28
CA TYR A 81 10.20 4.37 -1.10
C TYR A 81 9.39 4.78 0.12
N ALA A 82 10.06 5.40 1.08
CA ALA A 82 9.47 5.99 2.28
C ALA A 82 9.75 7.49 2.30
N PRO A 83 8.84 8.36 2.76
CA PRO A 83 9.18 9.76 3.00
C PRO A 83 9.89 9.97 4.34
N PHE A 84 9.82 9.01 5.26
CA PHE A 84 10.39 9.12 6.60
C PHE A 84 11.06 7.82 7.03
N SER A 85 12.10 7.92 7.85
CA SER A 85 12.89 6.79 8.35
C SER A 85 12.06 5.81 9.19
N ALA A 86 10.99 6.30 9.81
CA ALA A 86 10.06 5.48 10.61
C ALA A 86 9.21 4.51 9.76
N CYS A 87 9.11 4.73 8.45
CA CYS A 87 8.30 3.91 7.57
C CYS A 87 8.87 2.51 7.38
N ASP A 88 10.19 2.31 7.46
CA ASP A 88 10.79 0.98 7.34
C ASP A 88 10.44 0.08 8.54
N ALA A 89 10.27 0.69 9.72
CA ALA A 89 9.95 -0.02 10.96
C ALA A 89 8.52 -0.58 11.02
N ILE A 90 7.65 -0.25 10.05
CA ILE A 90 6.25 -0.70 10.07
C ILE A 90 6.09 -2.11 9.47
N ALA A 91 7.04 -2.60 8.68
CA ALA A 91 6.94 -3.88 7.99
C ALA A 91 6.63 -5.04 8.95
N SER A 92 7.33 -5.11 10.09
CA SER A 92 7.11 -6.14 11.11
C SER A 92 5.76 -6.02 11.82
N ASN A 93 5.11 -4.85 11.82
CA ASN A 93 3.78 -4.70 12.41
C ASN A 93 2.70 -5.41 11.59
N TYR A 94 2.92 -5.65 10.29
CA TYR A 94 1.96 -6.36 9.45
C TYR A 94 1.82 -7.84 9.82
N GLU A 95 2.81 -8.44 10.50
CA GLU A 95 2.71 -9.79 11.04
C GLU A 95 1.55 -9.93 12.05
N LYS A 96 1.18 -8.84 12.73
CA LYS A 96 0.05 -8.81 13.68
C LYS A 96 -1.30 -9.02 13.01
N LEU A 97 -1.36 -8.98 11.68
CA LEU A 97 -2.56 -9.28 10.90
C LEU A 97 -2.79 -10.79 10.75
N VAL A 98 -1.76 -11.63 10.93
CA VAL A 98 -1.90 -13.09 10.84
C VAL A 98 -2.90 -13.58 11.88
N GLY A 99 -3.84 -14.41 11.43
CA GLY A 99 -4.95 -14.91 12.23
C GLY A 99 -6.18 -13.99 12.26
N LEU A 100 -6.07 -12.73 11.81
CA LEU A 100 -7.25 -11.87 11.65
C LEU A 100 -8.06 -12.28 10.43
N LYS A 101 -9.38 -12.03 10.49
CA LYS A 101 -10.30 -12.32 9.40
C LYS A 101 -10.59 -11.05 8.59
N LEU A 102 -10.43 -11.12 7.26
CA LEU A 102 -10.88 -10.08 6.36
C LEU A 102 -12.41 -9.98 6.39
N GLY A 103 -12.92 -8.77 6.60
CA GLY A 103 -14.35 -8.51 6.64
C GLY A 103 -14.77 -7.50 7.73
N PRO A 104 -16.06 -7.48 8.07
CA PRO A 104 -16.60 -6.58 9.08
C PRO A 104 -15.85 -6.68 10.41
N GLY A 105 -15.51 -5.54 11.02
CA GLY A 105 -14.83 -5.49 12.31
C GLY A 105 -13.31 -5.59 12.25
N LEU A 106 -12.69 -5.95 11.12
CA LEU A 106 -11.23 -5.98 10.97
C LEU A 106 -10.58 -4.63 11.36
N ARG A 107 -11.12 -3.52 10.84
CA ARG A 107 -10.60 -2.17 11.11
C ARG A 107 -10.53 -1.81 12.60
N LYS A 108 -11.33 -2.45 13.47
CA LYS A 108 -11.31 -2.23 14.93
C LYS A 108 -10.23 -3.05 15.63
N GLN A 109 -9.72 -4.09 14.97
CA GLN A 109 -8.69 -5.00 15.49
C GLN A 109 -7.29 -4.57 15.09
N ILE A 110 -7.16 -3.85 13.97
CA ILE A 110 -5.92 -3.20 13.54
C ILE A 110 -5.64 -2.02 14.48
N ARG A 111 -4.45 -1.98 15.09
CA ARG A 111 -3.98 -0.94 16.01
C ARG A 111 -2.65 -0.38 15.56
#